data_AF-A0A0P9TCX6-F1
#
_entry.id   AF-A0A0P9TCX6-F1
#
_cell.length_a   1.000
_cell.length_b   1.000
_cell.length_c   1.000
_cell.angle_alpha   90.00
_cell.angle_beta   90.00
_cell.angle_gamma   90.00
#
_symmetry.space_group_name_H-M   'P 1'
#
loop_
_entity.id
_entity.type
_entity.pdbx_description
1 polymer ?
#
loop_
_entity_poly.entity_id
_entity_poly.type
_entity_poly.pdbx_seq_one_letter_code
_entity_poly.pdbx_strand_id
1 'polypeptide(L)'
;MLRSFGKFFGLAGVRLGFVMAEPVLLRMLAQEIGPWSVSGPTRIIGQVCLNDQEGHARQRQRSEQARERLVALLDQYGLSPQGGCALFQWRLTPEAQTLYEFCARRGVLLRLFKGGTPESASLRFGLPRDEADWLRLHTVLLEYRKEYP
;
A
#
# COMPACT_ATOMS: atom_id res chain seq x y z
N MET A 1 0.60 12.19 16.43
CA MET A 1 0.73 11.05 15.50
C MET A 1 -0.64 10.54 15.08
N LEU A 2 -0.85 10.27 13.79
CA LEU A 2 -2.07 9.68 13.24
C LEU A 2 -1.87 8.21 12.86
N ARG A 3 -2.91 7.40 13.07
CA ARG A 3 -2.96 5.97 12.71
C ARG A 3 -4.32 5.59 12.13
N SER A 4 -4.35 4.56 11.28
CA SER A 4 -5.56 4.10 10.60
C SER A 4 -5.63 2.57 10.49
N PHE A 5 -6.84 2.04 10.36
CA PHE A 5 -7.07 0.61 10.18
C PHE A 5 -7.05 0.16 8.71
N GLY A 6 -6.92 1.09 7.77
CA GLY A 6 -7.11 0.80 6.35
C GLY A 6 -5.96 0.07 5.66
N LYS A 7 -4.83 -0.11 6.34
CA LYS A 7 -3.61 -0.67 5.74
C LYS A 7 -3.22 -1.97 6.45
N PHE A 8 -2.60 -1.85 7.62
CA PHE A 8 -2.12 -2.98 8.39
C PHE A 8 -3.22 -4.02 8.68
N PHE A 9 -4.39 -3.56 9.10
CA PHE A 9 -5.53 -4.43 9.43
C PHE A 9 -6.37 -4.84 8.21
N GLY A 10 -6.09 -4.34 7.01
CA GLY A 10 -6.87 -4.66 5.80
C GLY A 10 -8.30 -4.08 5.77
N LEU A 11 -8.65 -3.17 6.70
CA LEU A 11 -10.00 -2.66 6.88
C LEU A 11 -10.19 -1.26 6.27
N ALA A 12 -9.87 -1.08 4.98
CA ALA A 12 -9.94 0.23 4.33
C ALA A 12 -11.36 0.86 4.35
N GLY A 13 -12.39 0.02 4.30
CA GLY A 13 -13.79 0.44 4.31
C GLY A 13 -14.38 0.77 5.69
N VAL A 14 -13.72 0.39 6.80
CA VAL A 14 -14.32 0.49 8.15
C VAL A 14 -14.35 1.92 8.71
N ARG A 15 -13.62 2.85 8.05
CA ARG A 15 -13.54 4.27 8.41
C ARG A 15 -13.08 4.51 9.86
N LEU A 16 -12.06 3.77 10.31
CA LEU A 16 -11.49 3.92 11.65
C LEU A 16 -10.05 4.44 11.63
N GLY A 17 -9.79 5.46 12.44
CA GLY A 17 -8.46 5.98 12.74
C GLY A 17 -8.40 6.54 14.16
N PHE A 18 -7.19 6.83 14.62
CA PHE A 18 -6.96 7.41 15.94
C PHE A 18 -5.75 8.32 15.93
N VAL A 19 -5.73 9.23 16.90
CA VAL A 19 -4.68 10.22 17.11
C VAL A 19 -4.08 10.02 18.49
N MET A 20 -2.76 10.13 18.57
CA MET A 20 -2.01 10.23 19.81
C MET A 20 -1.32 11.59 19.80
N ALA A 21 -1.66 12.45 20.75
CA ALA A 21 -1.16 13.82 20.84
C ALA A 21 -1.24 14.31 22.30
N GLU A 22 -0.66 15.48 22.57
CA GLU A 22 -0.76 16.14 23.88
C GLU A 22 -2.22 16.41 24.27
N PRO A 23 -2.57 16.36 25.58
CA PRO A 23 -3.96 16.50 26.03
C PRO A 23 -4.67 17.77 25.55
N VAL A 24 -3.95 18.90 25.41
CA VAL A 24 -4.50 20.16 24.90
C VAL A 24 -4.98 19.99 23.45
N LEU A 25 -4.16 19.37 22.59
CA LEU A 25 -4.51 19.11 21.20
C LEU A 25 -5.68 18.11 21.08
N LEU A 26 -5.70 17.08 21.94
CA LEU A 26 -6.79 16.11 21.95
C LEU A 26 -8.13 16.76 22.30
N ARG A 27 -8.16 17.71 23.26
CA ARG A 27 -9.39 18.44 23.60
C ARG A 27 -9.87 19.32 22.44
N MET A 28 -8.96 20.03 21.79
CA MET A 28 -9.29 20.85 20.61
C MET A 28 -9.85 19.97 19.48
N LEU A 29 -9.20 18.85 19.18
CA LEU A 29 -9.67 17.90 18.16
C LEU A 29 -11.03 17.30 18.51
N ALA A 30 -11.28 16.98 19.78
CA ALA A 30 -12.56 16.43 20.22
C ALA A 30 -13.71 17.44 20.05
N GLN A 31 -13.45 18.74 20.28
CA GLN A 31 -14.43 19.80 20.04
C GLN A 31 -14.79 19.92 18.55
N GLU A 32 -13.79 19.86 17.66
CA GLU A 32 -14.01 19.94 16.21
C GLU A 32 -14.72 18.70 15.64
N ILE A 33 -14.38 17.50 16.12
CA ILE A 33 -14.91 16.23 15.59
C ILE A 33 -16.34 15.94 16.06
N GLY A 34 -16.67 16.32 17.29
CA GLY A 34 -17.97 16.03 17.91
C GLY A 34 -18.13 14.58 18.42
N PRO A 35 -19.27 14.28 19.08
CA PRO A 35 -19.45 13.09 19.91
C PRO A 35 -19.69 11.75 19.17
N TRP A 36 -20.07 11.77 17.88
CA TRP A 36 -20.53 10.58 17.15
C TRP A 36 -19.72 10.27 15.89
N SER A 37 -18.40 10.44 15.96
CA SER A 37 -17.51 10.30 14.81
C SER A 37 -17.24 8.86 14.38
N VAL A 38 -17.61 7.87 15.19
CA VAL A 38 -17.38 6.45 14.92
C VAL A 38 -18.60 5.62 15.28
N SER A 39 -19.05 4.77 14.34
CA SER A 39 -20.21 3.89 14.53
C SER A 39 -19.93 2.79 15.58
N GLY A 40 -21.00 2.29 16.22
CA GLY A 40 -20.92 1.18 17.19
C GLY A 40 -20.19 -0.06 16.63
N PRO A 41 -20.59 -0.60 15.46
CA PRO A 41 -19.91 -1.74 14.86
C PRO A 41 -18.42 -1.51 14.59
N THR A 42 -18.04 -0.31 14.13
CA THR A 42 -16.65 0.04 13.90
C THR A 42 -15.84 0.02 15.20
N ARG A 43 -16.42 0.44 16.33
CA ARG A 43 -15.76 0.38 17.66
C ARG A 43 -15.50 -1.06 18.10
N ILE A 44 -16.47 -1.96 17.91
CA ILE A 44 -16.34 -3.38 18.26
C ILE A 44 -15.20 -4.02 17.45
N ILE A 45 -15.20 -3.83 16.13
CA ILE A 45 -14.15 -4.37 15.24
C ILE A 45 -12.79 -3.78 15.62
N GLY A 46 -12.73 -2.47 15.89
CA GLY A 46 -11.51 -1.80 16.31
C GLY A 46 -10.90 -2.42 17.56
N GLN A 47 -11.73 -2.72 18.57
CA GLN A 47 -11.27 -3.35 19.81
C GLN A 47 -10.73 -4.76 19.59
N VAL A 48 -11.43 -5.58 18.80
CA VAL A 48 -10.96 -6.92 18.43
C VAL A 48 -9.60 -6.84 17.72
N CYS A 49 -9.50 -5.98 16.70
CA CYS A 49 -8.26 -5.79 15.97
C CYS A 49 -7.11 -5.32 16.84
N LEU A 50 -7.32 -4.35 17.76
CA LEU A 50 -6.24 -3.85 18.63
C LEU A 50 -5.76 -4.88 19.65
N ASN A 51 -6.64 -5.79 20.09
CA ASN A 51 -6.31 -6.82 21.07
C ASN A 51 -5.64 -8.07 20.45
N ASP A 52 -5.74 -8.27 19.13
CA ASP A 52 -5.16 -9.43 18.42
C ASP A 52 -3.63 -9.29 18.21
N GLN A 53 -2.86 -9.40 19.29
CA GLN A 53 -1.40 -9.27 19.26
C GLN A 53 -0.72 -10.30 18.36
N GLU A 54 -1.21 -11.54 18.37
CA GLU A 54 -0.68 -12.59 17.50
C GLU A 54 -0.96 -12.30 16.02
N GLY A 55 -2.17 -11.81 15.70
CA GLY A 55 -2.50 -11.36 14.36
C GLY A 55 -1.59 -10.22 13.89
N HIS A 56 -1.21 -9.30 14.79
CA HIS A 56 -0.25 -8.26 14.46
C HIS A 56 1.12 -8.84 14.13
N ALA A 57 1.60 -9.81 14.91
CA ALA A 57 2.88 -10.47 14.65
C ALA A 57 2.87 -11.20 13.29
N ARG A 58 1.83 -12.00 13.03
CA ARG A 58 1.65 -12.68 11.74
C ARG A 58 1.59 -11.71 10.57
N GLN A 59 0.85 -10.61 10.71
CA GLN A 59 0.69 -9.63 9.63
C GLN A 59 1.98 -8.85 9.35
N ARG A 60 2.78 -8.52 10.38
CA ARG A 60 4.11 -7.93 10.20
C ARG A 60 5.03 -8.87 9.42
N GLN A 61 5.11 -10.14 9.83
CA GLN A 61 5.94 -11.13 9.17
C GLN A 61 5.51 -11.34 7.71
N ARG A 62 4.21 -11.53 7.46
CA ARG A 62 3.67 -11.69 6.10
C ARG A 62 3.98 -10.49 5.21
N SER A 63 3.80 -9.28 5.74
CA SER A 63 4.05 -8.04 4.99
C SER A 63 5.52 -7.88 4.65
N GLU A 64 6.42 -8.24 5.56
CA GLU A 64 7.87 -8.19 5.33
C GLU A 64 8.32 -9.22 4.28
N GLN A 65 7.85 -10.46 4.36
CA GLN A 65 8.13 -11.49 3.35
C GLN A 65 7.61 -11.08 1.96
N ALA A 66 6.40 -10.53 1.90
CA ALA A 66 5.83 -10.03 0.64
C ALA A 66 6.60 -8.82 0.10
N ARG A 67 7.11 -7.95 0.99
CA ARG A 67 7.99 -6.83 0.63
C ARG A 67 9.24 -7.33 -0.05
N GLU A 68 9.96 -8.27 0.56
CA GLU A 68 11.19 -8.85 0.03
C GLU A 68 10.96 -9.54 -1.31
N ARG A 69 9.90 -10.33 -1.44
CA ARG A 69 9.53 -10.97 -2.70
C ARG A 69 9.23 -9.94 -3.80
N LEU A 70 8.54 -8.85 -3.47
CA LEU A 70 8.25 -7.79 -4.45
C LEU A 70 9.52 -7.07 -4.89
N VAL A 71 10.43 -6.77 -3.96
CA VAL A 71 11.74 -6.17 -4.28
C VAL A 71 12.49 -7.08 -5.25
N ALA A 72 12.66 -8.36 -4.91
CA ALA A 72 13.39 -9.32 -5.75
C ALA A 72 12.75 -9.49 -7.14
N LEU A 73 11.42 -9.51 -7.23
CA LEU A 73 10.71 -9.58 -8.50
C LEU A 73 10.96 -8.32 -9.36
N LEU A 74 10.90 -7.13 -8.77
CA LEU A 74 11.14 -5.89 -9.50
C LEU A 74 12.60 -5.75 -9.95
N ASP A 75 13.55 -6.20 -9.12
CA ASP A 75 14.98 -6.23 -9.47
C ASP A 75 15.25 -7.09 -10.72
N GLN A 76 14.60 -8.25 -10.85
CA GLN A 76 14.73 -9.13 -12.02
C GLN A 76 14.37 -8.44 -13.34
N TYR A 77 13.51 -7.42 -13.29
CA TYR A 77 13.06 -6.66 -14.46
C TYR A 77 13.68 -5.25 -14.54
N GLY A 78 14.79 -4.99 -13.84
CA GLY A 78 15.47 -3.69 -13.86
C GLY A 78 14.63 -2.55 -13.26
N LEU A 79 13.64 -2.88 -12.44
CA LEU A 79 12.72 -1.93 -11.79
C LEU A 79 13.03 -1.78 -10.30
N SER A 80 14.30 -1.95 -9.91
CA SER A 80 14.76 -1.90 -8.52
C SER A 80 14.16 -0.73 -7.74
N PRO A 81 13.41 -1.00 -6.65
CA PRO A 81 12.76 0.06 -5.89
C PRO A 81 13.75 1.11 -5.38
N GLN A 82 13.35 2.37 -5.41
CA GLN A 82 14.12 3.50 -4.85
C GLN A 82 13.53 4.02 -3.54
N GLY A 83 12.42 3.43 -3.11
CA GLY A 83 11.75 3.73 -1.86
C GLY A 83 10.59 2.76 -1.66
N GLY A 84 9.98 2.79 -0.48
CA GLY A 84 8.87 1.90 -0.17
C GLY A 84 8.69 1.66 1.31
N CYS A 85 7.82 0.72 1.64
CA CYS A 85 7.66 0.17 2.98
C CYS A 85 7.18 -1.28 2.88
N ALA A 86 6.86 -1.90 4.02
CA ALA A 86 6.36 -3.27 4.05
C ALA A 86 5.06 -3.52 3.25
N LEU A 87 4.36 -2.47 2.79
CA LEU A 87 3.07 -2.62 2.09
C LEU A 87 3.10 -2.20 0.62
N PHE A 88 4.22 -1.65 0.13
CA PHE A 88 4.39 -1.27 -1.27
C PHE A 88 5.85 -0.94 -1.59
N GLN A 89 6.22 -1.05 -2.87
CA GLN A 89 7.47 -0.53 -3.39
C GLN A 89 7.23 0.66 -4.33
N TRP A 90 8.17 1.59 -4.37
CA TRP A 90 8.13 2.79 -5.19
C TRP A 90 9.36 2.89 -6.09
N ARG A 91 9.13 3.34 -7.33
CA ARG A 91 10.16 3.48 -8.36
C ARG A 91 9.93 4.76 -9.17
N LEU A 92 10.93 5.64 -9.22
CA LEU A 92 11.03 6.69 -10.22
C LEU A 92 11.50 6.07 -11.53
N THR A 93 10.83 6.35 -12.64
CA THR A 93 11.26 5.87 -13.94
C THR A 93 10.62 6.68 -15.07
N PRO A 94 11.37 7.05 -16.12
CA PRO A 94 10.80 7.69 -17.31
C PRO A 94 9.74 6.84 -18.00
N GLU A 95 9.80 5.52 -17.82
CA GLU A 95 8.85 4.56 -18.37
C GLU A 95 7.53 4.46 -17.58
N ALA A 96 7.36 5.25 -16.51
CA ALA A 96 6.25 5.07 -15.55
C ALA A 96 4.86 5.10 -16.19
N GLN A 97 4.63 6.02 -17.13
CA GLN A 97 3.36 6.15 -17.83
C GLN A 97 3.09 4.92 -18.71
N THR A 98 4.05 4.55 -19.55
CA THR A 98 3.94 3.42 -20.47
C THR A 98 3.74 2.10 -19.72
N LEU A 99 4.54 1.85 -18.68
CA LEU A 99 4.42 0.65 -17.85
C LEU A 99 3.08 0.61 -17.10
N TYR A 100 2.59 1.75 -16.59
CA TYR A 100 1.27 1.82 -15.97
C TYR A 100 0.15 1.43 -16.95
N GLU A 101 0.16 2.00 -18.16
CA GLU A 101 -0.87 1.72 -19.17
C GLU A 101 -0.81 0.27 -19.64
N PHE A 102 0.41 -0.26 -19.84
CA PHE A 102 0.64 -1.63 -20.23
C PHE A 102 0.10 -2.62 -19.19
N CYS A 103 0.43 -2.39 -17.91
CA CYS A 103 -0.06 -3.18 -16.79
C CYS A 103 -1.59 -3.07 -16.63
N ALA A 104 -2.14 -1.86 -16.70
CA ALA A 104 -3.57 -1.62 -16.51
C ALA A 104 -4.42 -2.35 -17.57
N ARG A 105 -3.99 -2.33 -18.84
CA ARG A 105 -4.64 -3.07 -19.94
C ARG A 105 -4.64 -4.59 -19.73
N ARG A 106 -3.71 -5.11 -18.92
CA ARG A 106 -3.56 -6.53 -18.57
C ARG A 106 -4.09 -6.87 -17.18
N GLY A 107 -4.88 -5.98 -16.58
CA GLY A 107 -5.55 -6.22 -15.29
C GLY A 107 -4.63 -6.08 -14.07
N VAL A 108 -3.47 -5.42 -14.21
CA VAL A 108 -2.57 -5.08 -13.10
C VAL A 108 -2.60 -3.57 -12.89
N LEU A 109 -3.36 -3.11 -11.88
CA LEU A 109 -3.46 -1.68 -11.60
C LEU A 109 -2.36 -1.22 -10.65
N LEU A 110 -1.42 -0.44 -11.17
CA LEU A 110 -0.40 0.26 -10.38
C LEU A 110 -0.88 1.65 -9.97
N ARG A 111 -0.19 2.29 -9.02
CA ARG A 111 -0.40 3.73 -8.77
C ARG A 111 0.66 4.54 -9.50
N LEU A 112 0.22 5.26 -10.52
CA LEU A 112 1.03 6.24 -11.24
C LEU A 112 1.03 7.60 -10.51
N PHE A 113 2.21 8.22 -10.44
CA PHE A 113 2.39 9.62 -10.08
C PHE A 113 3.02 10.32 -11.29
N LYS A 114 2.24 11.22 -11.91
CA LYS A 114 2.72 12.00 -13.05
C LYS A 114 3.68 13.07 -12.55
N GLY A 115 4.87 13.13 -13.13
CA GLY A 115 5.81 14.22 -12.96
C GLY A 115 5.51 15.38 -13.92
N GLY A 116 6.21 16.50 -13.75
CA GLY A 116 6.22 17.58 -14.76
C GLY A 116 6.99 17.17 -16.01
N THR A 117 7.87 16.17 -15.90
CA THR A 117 8.64 15.55 -16.98
C THR A 117 8.57 14.03 -16.86
N PRO A 118 8.91 13.26 -17.92
CA PRO A 118 9.00 11.80 -17.82
C PRO A 118 9.94 11.35 -16.69
N GLU A 119 11.10 11.98 -16.52
CA GLU A 119 12.12 11.62 -15.53
C GLU A 119 11.66 11.83 -14.08
N SER A 120 10.65 12.69 -13.88
CA SER A 120 10.02 12.92 -12.57
C SER A 120 8.77 12.05 -12.35
N ALA A 121 8.39 11.20 -13.31
CA ALA A 121 7.28 10.29 -13.16
C ALA A 121 7.68 9.03 -12.36
N SER A 122 6.73 8.49 -11.59
CA SER A 122 6.98 7.32 -10.75
C SER A 122 5.79 6.39 -10.62
N LEU A 123 6.08 5.16 -10.20
CA LEU A 123 5.11 4.11 -9.92
C LEU A 123 5.22 3.65 -8.48
N ARG A 124 4.07 3.28 -7.92
CA ARG A 124 3.99 2.50 -6.69
C ARG A 124 3.30 1.18 -6.96
N PHE A 125 4.02 0.11 -6.64
CA PHE A 125 3.60 -1.28 -6.72
C PHE A 125 3.03 -1.70 -5.37
N GLY A 126 1.77 -2.12 -5.33
CA GLY A 126 1.18 -2.76 -4.17
C GLY A 126 1.61 -4.22 -4.05
N LEU A 127 1.38 -4.82 -2.88
CA LEU A 127 1.61 -6.26 -2.70
C LEU A 127 0.52 -7.07 -3.41
N PRO A 128 0.88 -8.05 -4.25
CA PRO A 128 -0.04 -9.10 -4.71
C PRO A 128 -0.69 -9.85 -3.53
N ARG A 129 -1.95 -10.27 -3.68
CA ARG A 129 -2.69 -10.93 -2.60
C ARG A 129 -2.28 -12.39 -2.43
N ASP A 130 -2.19 -13.10 -3.54
CA ASP A 130 -1.99 -14.55 -3.62
C ASP A 130 -1.07 -14.91 -4.81
N GLU A 131 -0.76 -16.20 -4.96
CA GLU A 131 0.14 -16.69 -6.01
C GLU A 131 -0.35 -16.39 -7.44
N ALA A 132 -1.67 -16.32 -7.66
CA ALA A 132 -2.21 -15.98 -8.97
C ALA A 132 -1.93 -14.50 -9.30
N ASP A 133 -2.08 -13.60 -8.33
CA ASP A 133 -1.69 -12.20 -8.49
C ASP A 133 -0.18 -12.05 -8.70
N TRP A 134 0.64 -12.82 -7.98
CA TRP A 134 2.10 -12.82 -8.15
C TRP A 134 2.51 -13.26 -9.55
N LEU A 135 1.95 -14.37 -10.03
CA LEU A 135 2.21 -14.89 -11.36
C LEU A 135 1.78 -13.88 -12.42
N ARG A 136 0.60 -13.28 -12.26
CA ARG A 136 0.11 -12.24 -13.18
C ARG A 136 1.04 -11.02 -13.23
N LEU A 137 1.51 -10.52 -12.08
CA LEU A 137 2.48 -9.42 -12.05
C LEU A 137 3.78 -9.82 -12.77
N HIS A 138 4.32 -11.00 -12.47
CA HIS A 138 5.53 -11.53 -13.10
C HIS A 138 5.38 -11.63 -14.62
N THR A 139 4.29 -12.24 -15.12
CA THR A 139 4.03 -12.38 -16.55
C THR A 139 3.93 -11.03 -17.26
N VAL A 140 3.20 -10.07 -16.67
CA VAL A 140 3.05 -8.74 -17.28
C VAL A 140 4.40 -8.00 -17.34
N LEU A 141 5.24 -8.09 -16.31
CA LEU A 141 6.57 -7.47 -16.33
C LEU A 141 7.50 -8.15 -17.35
N LEU A 142 7.43 -9.48 -17.48
CA LEU A 142 8.17 -10.22 -18.48
C LEU A 142 7.78 -9.82 -19.91
N GLU A 143 6.48 -9.74 -20.18
CA GLU A 143 5.96 -9.29 -21.48
C GLU A 143 6.37 -7.85 -21.77
N TYR A 144 6.29 -6.97 -20.77
CA TYR A 144 6.70 -5.58 -20.93
C TYR A 144 8.17 -5.48 -21.35
N ARG A 145 9.08 -6.25 -20.73
CA ARG A 145 10.51 -6.24 -21.11
C ARG A 145 10.81 -6.88 -22.46
N LYS A 146 9.91 -7.72 -22.99
CA LYS A 146 10.03 -8.23 -24.37
C LYS A 146 9.60 -7.20 -25.39
N GLU A 147 8.58 -6.41 -25.08
CA GLU A 147 8.02 -5.39 -25.98
C GLU A 147 8.80 -4.06 -25.92
N TYR A 148 9.38 -3.75 -24.76
CA TYR A 148 10.17 -2.56 -24.46
C TYR A 148 11.53 -2.98 -23.84
N PRO A 149 12.50 -3.41 -24.67
CA PRO A 149 13.81 -3.85 -24.22
C PRO A 149 14.66 -2.73 -23.62
#